data_AF-A0A534ALW0-F1
#
_entry.id   AF-A0A534ALW0-F1
#
_cell.length_a   1.000
_cell.length_b   1.000
_cell.length_c   1.000
_cell.angle_alpha   90.00
_cell.angle_beta   90.00
_cell.angle_gamma   90.00
#
_symmetry.space_group_name_H-M   'P 1'
#
loop_
_entity.id
_entity.type
_entity.pdbx_description
1 polymer ?
#
loop_
_entity_poly.entity_id
_entity_poly.type
_entity_poly.pdbx_seq_one_letter_code
_entity_poly.pdbx_strand_id
1 'polypeptide(L)'
;MLALLLAAVLALPAGAASARQHDAEKLPITHIRDLHYGDALFYFYQDDDFAALTRLLAYEHWGRVPHHAEEAQLLEGGLYLTLGMHNEAGERFERLLTNDVPTGVRNRAWFYLAQVWYARGYLERADAALRKVNGRMSPELEAQKELLFGNVLMHEGRYDEAIRLLASWRGPLIWSAYARFNLGVALVRNGRLGDADPFLSAVGTMLPATVELAALRDRANLALGFAYLQANQPARARAPLARVRLNGPYSNKALLGIGWADAALGDYQGALTPWMELRSRDVLDAAVQESYLAVPYAFGKLNANAQSAEFYESAVKSFDAENGQLDEAIARIEKGDLLERVLGSESGARYGWFWQLKSVPDAPESRYLYAVLAGHDFQEGLKNYRDLLYLNGTLERWGDSMGAFQDMIETRERAYAERLPRADALLASGAVGKLQQRNVTLANELRTIETQRDMAALGTTVEREQWARVQRVEAALAAAPDTPENANLRVRLALVKGVLQFRVHDAFNARLWQEHRALKDLSLALHEAQSRWIRVERDRKNVPTNTGEFADRVTTLKQRIDTLQARLGATEQRQSVFLARLAAHQLE
;
A
#
# COMPACT_ATOMS: atom_id res chain seq x y z
N MET A 1 -4.20 3.98 15.54
CA MET A 1 -5.22 3.88 16.60
C MET A 1 -6.52 3.21 16.12
N LEU A 2 -6.97 3.41 14.86
CA LEU A 2 -8.14 2.70 14.30
C LEU A 2 -7.82 1.33 13.67
N ALA A 3 -6.62 1.11 13.12
CA ALA A 3 -6.12 -0.24 12.80
C ALA A 3 -6.12 -1.16 14.04
N LEU A 4 -5.80 -0.59 15.22
CA LEU A 4 -5.94 -1.22 16.54
C LEU A 4 -7.41 -1.45 16.98
N LEU A 5 -8.39 -0.72 16.43
CA LEU A 5 -9.82 -0.86 16.76
C LEU A 5 -10.55 -1.81 15.80
N LEU A 6 -10.11 -1.94 14.54
CA LEU A 6 -10.47 -3.04 13.64
C LEU A 6 -9.78 -4.35 14.05
N ALA A 7 -8.53 -4.31 14.52
CA ALA A 7 -7.88 -5.45 15.16
C ALA A 7 -8.61 -5.92 16.43
N ALA A 8 -9.29 -5.02 17.16
CA ALA A 8 -10.13 -5.38 18.31
C ALA A 8 -11.41 -6.15 17.92
N VAL A 9 -11.77 -6.19 16.63
CA VAL A 9 -12.83 -7.07 16.10
C VAL A 9 -12.31 -8.51 15.94
N LEU A 10 -10.99 -8.73 15.83
CA LEU A 10 -10.33 -10.03 15.59
C LEU A 10 -9.44 -10.53 16.74
N ALA A 11 -9.42 -9.87 17.89
CA ALA A 11 -8.50 -10.19 18.99
C ALA A 11 -8.83 -11.54 19.68
N LEU A 12 -7.91 -12.49 19.57
CA LEU A 12 -7.82 -13.75 20.33
C LEU A 12 -7.42 -13.50 21.80
N PRO A 13 -8.23 -13.84 22.82
CA PRO A 13 -7.70 -14.09 24.16
C PRO A 13 -7.18 -15.53 24.27
N ALA A 14 -5.90 -15.66 24.63
CA ALA A 14 -5.35 -16.88 25.21
C ALA A 14 -5.90 -17.01 26.65
N GLY A 15 -6.85 -17.91 26.86
CA GLY A 15 -7.43 -18.14 28.18
C GLY A 15 -8.49 -19.24 28.16
N ALA A 16 -8.30 -20.21 29.06
CA ALA A 16 -8.92 -21.53 29.12
C ALA A 16 -10.45 -21.57 28.96
N ALA A 17 -10.90 -22.69 28.39
CA ALA A 17 -12.28 -23.01 28.09
C ALA A 17 -13.17 -23.05 29.34
N SER A 18 -14.05 -22.07 29.45
CA SER A 18 -15.36 -22.21 30.09
C SER A 18 -16.40 -21.72 29.08
N ALA A 19 -17.55 -22.40 29.02
CA ALA A 19 -18.59 -22.22 28.01
C ALA A 19 -18.94 -20.74 27.79
N ARG A 20 -18.49 -20.17 26.67
CA ARG A 20 -18.68 -18.75 26.35
C ARG A 20 -20.09 -18.53 25.78
N GLN A 21 -20.93 -17.82 26.51
CA GLN A 21 -21.94 -16.98 25.86
C GLN A 21 -21.21 -16.12 24.82
N HIS A 22 -21.65 -16.15 23.56
CA HIS A 22 -21.08 -15.31 22.52
C HIS A 22 -21.16 -13.85 22.97
N ASP A 23 -20.01 -13.20 23.08
CA ASP A 23 -19.93 -11.77 23.39
C ASP A 23 -20.57 -11.00 22.22
N ALA A 24 -21.69 -10.33 22.47
CA ALA A 24 -22.41 -9.57 21.45
C ALA A 24 -21.55 -8.44 20.82
N GLU A 25 -20.42 -8.10 21.47
CA GLU A 25 -19.48 -7.08 21.05
C GLU A 25 -18.27 -7.62 20.28
N LYS A 26 -18.08 -8.92 20.09
CA LYS A 26 -16.85 -9.44 19.43
C LYS A 26 -17.14 -10.60 18.50
N LEU A 27 -16.34 -10.71 17.43
CA LEU A 27 -16.34 -11.93 16.65
C LEU A 27 -15.88 -13.10 17.52
N PRO A 28 -16.43 -14.31 17.29
CA PRO A 28 -15.90 -15.51 17.93
C PRO A 28 -14.42 -15.67 17.58
N ILE A 29 -13.66 -16.30 18.48
CA ILE A 29 -12.27 -16.65 18.18
C ILE A 29 -12.26 -17.66 17.04
N THR A 30 -11.69 -17.29 15.91
CA THR A 30 -11.45 -18.21 14.80
C THR A 30 -10.03 -18.77 14.90
N HIS A 31 -9.91 -20.10 14.94
CA HIS A 31 -8.62 -20.76 14.78
C HIS A 31 -8.21 -20.68 13.31
N ILE A 32 -7.02 -20.14 13.04
CA ILE A 32 -6.49 -20.05 11.67
C ILE A 32 -6.25 -21.48 11.14
N ARG A 33 -6.99 -21.84 10.09
CA ARG A 33 -6.93 -23.14 9.40
C ARG A 33 -6.30 -23.03 8.03
N ASP A 34 -6.53 -21.89 7.35
CA ASP A 34 -5.94 -21.61 6.06
C ASP A 34 -4.69 -20.74 6.26
N LEU A 35 -3.53 -21.26 5.85
CA LEU A 35 -2.25 -20.55 5.95
C LEU A 35 -2.29 -19.20 5.23
N HIS A 36 -3.03 -19.11 4.12
CA HIS A 36 -3.11 -17.90 3.29
C HIS A 36 -3.94 -16.80 3.99
N TYR A 37 -4.94 -17.18 4.77
CA TYR A 37 -5.64 -16.24 5.64
C TYR A 37 -4.70 -15.72 6.75
N GLY A 38 -3.90 -16.62 7.34
CA GLY A 38 -2.86 -16.24 8.30
C GLY A 38 -1.81 -15.28 7.73
N ASP A 39 -1.39 -15.48 6.47
CA ASP A 39 -0.49 -14.56 5.76
C ASP A 39 -1.12 -13.18 5.58
N ALA A 40 -2.38 -13.08 5.14
CA ALA A 40 -3.08 -11.80 5.03
C ALA A 40 -3.18 -11.08 6.40
N LEU A 41 -3.50 -11.83 7.47
CA LEU A 41 -3.54 -11.29 8.83
C LEU A 41 -2.18 -10.78 9.30
N PHE A 42 -1.07 -11.43 8.91
CA PHE A 42 0.28 -10.97 9.27
C PHE A 42 0.58 -9.56 8.77
N TYR A 43 0.19 -9.23 7.53
CA TYR A 43 0.34 -7.87 6.98
C TYR A 43 -0.64 -6.89 7.62
N PHE A 44 -1.89 -7.31 7.85
CA PHE A 44 -2.88 -6.49 8.54
C PHE A 44 -2.40 -6.06 9.94
N TYR A 45 -1.85 -6.98 10.73
CA TYR A 45 -1.30 -6.66 12.05
C TYR A 45 -0.02 -5.83 12.04
N GLN A 46 0.58 -5.61 10.87
CA GLN A 46 1.71 -4.68 10.67
C GLN A 46 1.27 -3.30 10.17
N ASP A 47 -0.04 -3.05 10.11
CA ASP A 47 -0.64 -1.87 9.48
C ASP A 47 -0.25 -1.75 7.99
N ASP A 48 0.02 -2.87 7.31
CA ASP A 48 0.22 -2.93 5.85
C ASP A 48 -1.08 -3.37 5.16
N ASP A 49 -2.09 -2.52 5.31
CA ASP A 49 -3.48 -2.79 4.91
C ASP A 49 -3.62 -3.04 3.40
N PHE A 50 -2.82 -2.36 2.57
CA PHE A 50 -2.86 -2.55 1.12
C PHE A 50 -2.29 -3.91 0.71
N ALA A 51 -1.17 -4.34 1.31
CA ALA A 51 -0.63 -5.67 1.08
C ALA A 51 -1.58 -6.76 1.60
N ALA A 52 -2.19 -6.55 2.77
CA ALA A 52 -3.19 -7.47 3.32
C ALA A 52 -4.37 -7.64 2.37
N LEU A 53 -4.96 -6.53 1.87
CA LEU A 53 -6.11 -6.58 0.97
C LEU A 53 -5.77 -7.25 -0.36
N THR A 54 -4.67 -6.85 -1.00
CA THR A 54 -4.29 -7.39 -2.32
C THR A 54 -3.99 -8.89 -2.27
N ARG A 55 -3.34 -9.36 -1.18
CA ARG A 55 -3.12 -10.78 -0.93
C ARG A 55 -4.42 -11.54 -0.70
N LEU A 56 -5.30 -10.99 0.14
CA LEU A 56 -6.58 -11.63 0.46
C LEU A 56 -7.44 -11.81 -0.80
N LEU A 57 -7.56 -10.77 -1.62
CA LEU A 57 -8.27 -10.83 -2.91
C LEU A 57 -7.66 -11.87 -3.86
N ALA A 58 -6.33 -11.98 -3.91
CA ALA A 58 -5.66 -13.00 -4.72
C ALA A 58 -5.93 -14.42 -4.19
N TYR A 59 -5.89 -14.61 -2.87
CA TYR A 59 -6.15 -15.89 -2.24
C TYR A 59 -7.61 -16.35 -2.38
N GLU A 60 -8.56 -15.43 -2.29
CA GLU A 60 -9.96 -15.71 -2.59
C GLU A 60 -10.15 -16.12 -4.04
N HIS A 61 -9.57 -15.36 -4.98
CA HIS A 61 -9.63 -15.66 -6.40
C HIS A 61 -9.06 -17.06 -6.73
N TRP A 62 -8.04 -17.50 -6.00
CA TRP A 62 -7.45 -18.84 -6.15
C TRP A 62 -8.10 -19.92 -5.29
N GLY A 63 -9.16 -19.62 -4.54
CA GLY A 63 -9.85 -20.57 -3.67
C GLY A 63 -8.99 -21.10 -2.52
N ARG A 64 -8.10 -20.27 -1.96
CA ARG A 64 -7.10 -20.64 -0.95
C ARG A 64 -7.48 -20.30 0.50
N VAL A 65 -8.66 -19.74 0.71
CA VAL A 65 -9.23 -19.43 2.03
C VAL A 65 -10.62 -20.07 2.25
N PRO A 66 -10.84 -21.34 1.86
CA PRO A 66 -12.17 -21.94 1.88
C PRO A 66 -12.78 -22.07 3.29
N HIS A 67 -11.96 -22.17 4.34
CA HIS A 67 -12.43 -22.28 5.73
C HIS A 67 -12.56 -20.93 6.44
N HIS A 68 -12.14 -19.85 5.79
CA HIS A 68 -12.16 -18.48 6.33
C HIS A 68 -12.84 -17.50 5.36
N ALA A 69 -13.72 -17.98 4.48
CA ALA A 69 -14.29 -17.16 3.41
C ALA A 69 -15.14 -16.01 3.97
N GLU A 70 -15.94 -16.24 5.01
CA GLU A 70 -16.78 -15.20 5.63
C GLU A 70 -15.92 -14.19 6.39
N GLU A 71 -14.93 -14.66 7.15
CA GLU A 71 -13.99 -13.80 7.88
C GLU A 71 -13.13 -12.97 6.92
N ALA A 72 -12.67 -13.57 5.81
CA ALA A 72 -11.96 -12.88 4.75
C ALA A 72 -12.81 -11.74 4.17
N GLN A 73 -14.05 -12.01 3.77
CA GLN A 73 -14.96 -10.99 3.23
C GLN A 73 -15.20 -9.82 4.20
N LEU A 74 -15.36 -10.12 5.50
CA LEU A 74 -15.53 -9.09 6.52
C LEU A 74 -14.26 -8.27 6.74
N LEU A 75 -13.09 -8.93 6.80
CA LEU A 75 -11.79 -8.27 6.87
C LEU A 75 -11.55 -7.37 5.65
N GLU A 76 -11.87 -7.85 4.45
CA GLU A 76 -11.82 -7.05 3.23
C GLU A 76 -12.64 -5.77 3.37
N GLY A 77 -13.88 -5.85 3.86
CA GLY A 77 -14.71 -4.66 4.09
C GLY A 77 -14.05 -3.63 5.02
N GLY A 78 -13.41 -4.10 6.09
CA GLY A 78 -12.62 -3.26 6.99
C GLY A 78 -11.39 -2.64 6.33
N LEU A 79 -10.65 -3.42 5.54
CA LEU A 79 -9.47 -2.97 4.79
C LEU A 79 -9.86 -1.92 3.73
N TYR A 80 -10.91 -2.16 2.94
CA TYR A 80 -11.45 -1.19 2.00
C TYR A 80 -11.76 0.15 2.69
N LEU A 81 -12.39 0.11 3.87
CA LEU A 81 -12.70 1.32 4.64
C LEU A 81 -11.43 2.07 5.06
N THR A 82 -10.44 1.37 5.64
CA THR A 82 -9.17 1.97 6.07
C THR A 82 -8.39 2.60 4.91
N LEU A 83 -8.46 1.97 3.74
CA LEU A 83 -7.83 2.40 2.50
C LEU A 83 -8.63 3.50 1.77
N GLY A 84 -9.69 4.05 2.37
CA GLY A 84 -10.49 5.13 1.82
C GLY A 84 -11.49 4.71 0.72
N MET A 85 -11.57 3.41 0.42
CA MET A 85 -12.48 2.82 -0.58
C MET A 85 -13.86 2.56 0.04
N HIS A 86 -14.49 3.65 0.51
CA HIS A 86 -15.71 3.60 1.30
C HIS A 86 -16.95 3.13 0.54
N ASN A 87 -16.95 3.21 -0.80
CA ASN A 87 -18.08 2.73 -1.61
C ASN A 87 -18.11 1.20 -1.59
N GLU A 88 -16.97 0.59 -1.89
CA GLU A 88 -16.75 -0.85 -1.86
C GLU A 88 -16.93 -1.41 -0.44
N ALA A 89 -16.42 -0.70 0.57
CA ALA A 89 -16.65 -1.05 1.98
C ALA A 89 -18.14 -1.04 2.32
N GLY A 90 -18.88 0.00 1.91
CA GLY A 90 -20.31 0.11 2.13
C GLY A 90 -21.10 -1.02 1.47
N GLU A 91 -20.87 -1.30 0.20
CA GLU A 91 -21.53 -2.41 -0.52
C GLU A 91 -21.26 -3.78 0.11
N ARG A 92 -20.04 -3.98 0.63
CA ARG A 92 -19.70 -5.20 1.38
C ARG A 92 -20.42 -5.26 2.71
N PHE A 93 -20.44 -4.18 3.47
CA PHE A 93 -21.13 -4.12 4.75
C PHE A 93 -22.64 -4.34 4.61
N GLU A 94 -23.29 -3.81 3.57
CA GLU A 94 -24.69 -4.10 3.26
C GLU A 94 -24.97 -5.60 3.09
N ARG A 95 -24.06 -6.31 2.40
CA ARG A 95 -24.22 -7.74 2.13
C ARG A 95 -23.84 -8.62 3.33
N LEU A 96 -22.82 -8.22 4.08
CA LEU A 96 -22.17 -9.08 5.09
C LEU A 96 -22.68 -8.86 6.51
N LEU A 97 -23.16 -7.67 6.86
CA LEU A 97 -23.61 -7.35 8.22
C LEU A 97 -25.05 -7.81 8.46
N THR A 98 -25.31 -9.11 8.25
CA THR A 98 -26.60 -9.77 8.50
C THR A 98 -26.82 -10.05 9.99
N ASN A 99 -27.99 -10.57 10.35
CA ASN A 99 -28.32 -10.87 11.75
C ASN A 99 -27.37 -11.88 12.43
N ASP A 100 -26.63 -12.67 11.65
CA ASP A 100 -25.68 -13.67 12.14
C ASP A 100 -24.37 -13.06 12.64
N VAL A 101 -24.03 -11.85 12.18
CA VAL A 101 -22.87 -11.10 12.69
C VAL A 101 -23.23 -10.47 14.03
N PRO A 102 -22.38 -10.54 15.08
CA PRO A 102 -22.68 -9.94 16.38
C PRO A 102 -23.06 -8.45 16.28
N THR A 103 -24.11 -8.05 17.00
CA THR A 103 -24.69 -6.69 16.92
C THR A 103 -23.65 -5.59 17.14
N GLY A 104 -22.75 -5.73 18.11
CA GLY A 104 -21.69 -4.75 18.37
C GLY A 104 -20.64 -4.65 17.26
N VAL A 105 -20.42 -5.72 16.49
CA VAL A 105 -19.57 -5.68 15.29
C VAL A 105 -20.26 -4.91 14.17
N ARG A 106 -21.54 -5.22 13.90
CA ARG A 106 -22.33 -4.49 12.89
C ARG A 106 -22.42 -3.01 13.20
N ASN A 107 -22.74 -2.67 14.45
CA ASN A 107 -22.90 -1.30 14.91
C ASN A 107 -21.61 -0.48 14.75
N ARG A 108 -20.46 -1.05 15.11
CA ARG A 108 -19.16 -0.39 14.90
C ARG A 108 -18.87 -0.16 13.42
N ALA A 109 -19.12 -1.16 12.57
CA ALA A 109 -18.89 -1.03 11.14
C ALA A 109 -19.75 0.08 10.53
N TRP A 110 -21.05 0.12 10.85
CA TRP A 110 -21.95 1.19 10.41
C TRP A 110 -21.57 2.56 10.96
N PHE A 111 -21.19 2.65 12.24
CA PHE A 111 -20.74 3.91 12.84
C PHE A 111 -19.48 4.46 12.16
N TYR A 112 -18.44 3.65 11.95
CA TYR A 112 -17.21 4.11 11.30
C TYR A 112 -17.40 4.42 9.82
N LEU A 113 -18.24 3.65 9.12
CA LEU A 113 -18.61 3.96 7.73
C LEU A 113 -19.34 5.31 7.65
N ALA A 114 -20.28 5.56 8.57
CA ALA A 114 -20.95 6.85 8.66
C ALA A 114 -19.99 8.00 8.97
N GLN A 115 -19.00 7.78 9.83
CA GLN A 115 -17.97 8.77 10.15
C GLN A 115 -17.15 9.12 8.91
N VAL A 116 -16.75 8.13 8.11
CA VAL A 116 -16.02 8.36 6.85
C VAL A 116 -16.89 9.07 5.81
N TRP A 117 -18.16 8.68 5.68
CA TRP A 117 -19.09 9.35 4.76
C TRP A 117 -19.40 10.80 5.17
N TYR A 118 -19.60 11.06 6.46
CA TYR A 118 -19.76 12.42 6.98
C TYR A 118 -18.51 13.26 6.69
N ALA A 119 -17.33 12.71 6.96
CA ALA A 119 -16.05 13.34 6.66
C ALA A 119 -15.71 13.37 5.16
N ARG A 120 -16.63 13.00 4.26
CA ARG A 120 -16.50 13.18 2.81
C ARG A 120 -17.68 13.95 2.22
N GLY A 121 -18.54 14.52 3.07
CA GLY A 121 -19.72 15.26 2.64
C GLY A 121 -20.89 14.39 2.13
N TYR A 122 -20.80 13.05 2.21
CA TYR A 122 -21.92 12.16 1.86
C TYR A 122 -22.95 12.09 3.00
N LEU A 123 -23.59 13.23 3.30
CA LEU A 123 -24.47 13.42 4.46
C LEU A 123 -25.61 12.40 4.50
N GLU A 124 -26.32 12.23 3.38
CA GLU A 124 -27.45 11.29 3.27
C GLU A 124 -27.04 9.84 3.56
N ARG A 125 -25.86 9.44 3.08
CA ARG A 125 -25.31 8.10 3.33
C ARG A 125 -24.90 7.95 4.79
N ALA A 126 -24.31 8.98 5.38
CA ALA A 126 -23.96 8.99 6.80
C ALA A 126 -25.21 8.88 7.69
N ASP A 127 -26.28 9.63 7.41
CA ASP A 127 -27.58 9.50 8.10
C ASP A 127 -28.12 8.06 7.97
N ALA A 128 -28.16 7.52 6.75
CA ALA A 128 -28.64 6.17 6.50
C ALA A 128 -27.84 5.10 7.26
N ALA A 129 -26.51 5.19 7.29
CA ALA A 129 -25.66 4.28 8.05
C ALA A 129 -25.87 4.41 9.58
N LEU A 130 -26.00 5.64 10.10
CA LEU A 130 -26.24 5.87 11.53
C LEU A 130 -27.58 5.29 11.98
N ARG A 131 -28.59 5.30 11.12
CA ARG A 131 -29.91 4.69 11.38
C ARG A 131 -29.88 3.16 11.37
N LYS A 132 -28.86 2.54 10.75
CA LYS A 132 -28.67 1.07 10.77
C LYS A 132 -28.05 0.56 12.06
N VAL A 133 -27.41 1.44 12.84
CA VAL A 133 -26.89 1.10 14.16
C VAL A 133 -28.08 0.81 15.09
N ASN A 134 -28.17 -0.43 15.59
CA ASN A 134 -29.30 -0.89 16.39
C ASN A 134 -28.88 -1.61 17.68
N GLY A 135 -29.67 -1.46 18.75
CA GLY A 135 -29.30 -2.00 20.06
C GLY A 135 -28.27 -1.13 20.79
N ARG A 136 -27.66 -1.68 21.85
CA ARG A 136 -26.71 -0.94 22.70
C ARG A 136 -25.28 -1.15 22.21
N MET A 137 -24.53 -0.07 22.10
CA MET A 137 -23.06 -0.08 22.06
C MET A 137 -22.49 0.24 23.45
N SER A 138 -21.16 0.28 23.58
CA SER A 138 -20.54 0.87 24.77
C SER A 138 -21.00 2.32 24.97
N PRO A 139 -21.14 2.80 26.22
CA PRO A 139 -21.59 4.16 26.50
C PRO A 139 -20.78 5.24 25.80
N GLU A 140 -19.47 5.05 25.64
CA GLU A 140 -18.58 5.97 24.96
C GLU A 140 -18.86 6.06 23.46
N LEU A 141 -19.16 4.93 22.82
CA LEU A 141 -19.40 4.86 21.39
C LEU A 141 -20.81 5.34 21.04
N GLU A 142 -21.79 5.03 21.88
CA GLU A 142 -23.16 5.57 21.76
C GLU A 142 -23.15 7.09 21.83
N ALA A 143 -22.44 7.65 22.81
CA ALA A 143 -22.28 9.09 22.96
C ALA A 143 -21.61 9.75 21.74
N GLN A 144 -20.59 9.11 21.16
CA GLN A 144 -19.93 9.59 19.94
C GLN A 144 -20.84 9.50 18.71
N LYS A 145 -21.61 8.40 18.58
CA LYS A 145 -22.62 8.25 17.53
C LYS A 145 -23.64 9.36 17.58
N GLU A 146 -24.22 9.63 18.75
CA GLU A 146 -25.24 10.67 18.89
C GLU A 146 -24.70 12.06 18.54
N LEU A 147 -23.45 12.36 18.90
CA LEU A 147 -22.78 13.61 18.51
C LEU A 147 -22.59 13.70 16.99
N LEU A 148 -22.07 12.63 16.38
CA LEU A 148 -21.89 12.56 14.93
C LEU A 148 -23.23 12.70 14.21
N PHE A 149 -24.26 12.03 14.71
CA PHE A 149 -25.58 12.07 14.11
C PHE A 149 -26.24 13.46 14.25
N GLY A 150 -26.08 14.11 15.39
CA GLY A 150 -26.47 15.50 15.57
C GLY A 150 -25.80 16.42 14.54
N ASN A 151 -24.49 16.25 14.30
CA ASN A 151 -23.77 17.01 13.28
C ASN A 151 -24.30 16.74 11.86
N VAL A 152 -24.50 15.47 11.49
CA VAL A 152 -25.07 15.09 10.17
C VAL A 152 -26.42 15.80 9.97
N LEU A 153 -27.34 15.68 10.94
CA LEU A 153 -28.66 16.30 10.87
C LEU A 153 -28.58 17.83 10.76
N MET A 154 -27.66 18.47 11.48
CA MET A 154 -27.46 19.92 11.39
C MET A 154 -26.94 20.35 10.01
N HIS A 155 -26.06 19.56 9.40
CA HIS A 155 -25.54 19.81 8.05
C HIS A 155 -26.60 19.56 6.96
N GLU A 156 -27.54 18.64 7.19
CA GLU A 156 -28.74 18.45 6.34
C GLU A 156 -29.84 19.52 6.57
N GLY A 157 -29.64 20.45 7.52
CA GLY A 157 -30.63 21.46 7.87
C GLY A 157 -31.80 20.96 8.74
N ARG A 158 -31.73 19.71 9.23
CA ARG A 158 -32.76 19.06 10.06
C ARG A 158 -32.58 19.39 11.54
N TYR A 159 -32.64 20.69 11.86
CA TYR A 159 -32.30 21.20 13.18
C TYR A 159 -33.20 20.67 14.30
N ASP A 160 -34.50 20.49 14.05
CA ASP A 160 -35.43 19.98 15.08
C ASP A 160 -35.11 18.54 15.52
N GLU A 161 -34.68 17.68 14.59
CA GLU A 161 -34.23 16.33 14.92
C GLU A 161 -32.92 16.35 15.69
N ALA A 162 -31.96 17.18 15.26
CA ALA A 162 -30.70 17.37 15.97
C ALA A 162 -30.93 17.86 17.40
N ILE A 163 -31.83 18.82 17.61
CA ILE A 163 -32.18 19.34 18.93
C ILE A 163 -32.74 18.23 19.82
N ARG A 164 -33.70 17.43 19.33
CA ARG A 164 -34.28 16.33 20.12
C ARG A 164 -33.22 15.32 20.53
N LEU A 165 -32.36 14.91 19.59
CA LEU A 165 -31.29 13.96 19.84
C LEU A 165 -30.29 14.48 20.87
N LEU A 166 -29.78 15.70 20.67
CA LEU A 166 -28.74 16.29 21.51
C LEU A 166 -29.24 16.75 22.87
N ALA A 167 -30.53 17.10 23.01
CA ALA A 167 -31.13 17.45 24.30
C ALA A 167 -31.21 16.24 25.25
N SER A 168 -31.38 15.04 24.71
CA SER A 168 -31.34 13.78 25.47
C SER A 168 -29.95 13.19 25.64
N TRP A 169 -28.91 13.81 25.05
CA TRP A 169 -27.57 13.25 25.01
C TRP A 169 -27.02 12.96 26.41
N ARG A 170 -26.48 11.75 26.59
CA ARG A 170 -25.78 11.31 27.80
C ARG A 170 -24.44 10.71 27.39
N GLY A 171 -23.38 11.10 28.08
CA GLY A 171 -22.07 10.55 27.78
C GLY A 171 -20.97 11.03 28.73
N PRO A 172 -19.72 10.60 28.48
CA PRO A 172 -18.58 11.00 29.29
C PRO A 172 -18.39 12.52 29.36
N LEU A 173 -17.88 13.01 30.49
CA LEU A 173 -17.73 14.45 30.76
C LEU A 173 -16.92 15.18 29.68
N ILE A 174 -15.91 14.51 29.11
CA ILE A 174 -15.03 15.05 28.06
C ILE A 174 -15.79 15.48 26.80
N TRP A 175 -16.90 14.81 26.49
CA TRP A 175 -17.74 15.07 25.31
C TRP A 175 -18.89 16.05 25.60
N SER A 176 -19.17 16.33 26.87
CA SER A 176 -20.32 17.13 27.28
C SER A 176 -20.27 18.58 26.79
N ALA A 177 -19.06 19.15 26.62
CA ALA A 177 -18.90 20.49 26.06
C ALA A 177 -19.28 20.53 24.57
N TYR A 178 -18.92 19.50 23.81
CA TYR A 178 -19.29 19.35 22.40
C TYR A 178 -20.78 19.18 22.22
N ALA A 179 -21.43 18.34 23.03
CA ALA A 179 -22.88 18.15 22.99
C ALA A 179 -23.64 19.46 23.24
N ARG A 180 -23.25 20.22 24.27
CA ARG A 180 -23.86 21.51 24.60
C ARG A 180 -23.62 22.55 23.50
N PHE A 181 -22.40 22.60 22.95
CA PHE A 181 -22.08 23.50 21.85
C PHE A 181 -22.95 23.18 20.62
N ASN A 182 -23.00 21.92 20.20
CA ASN A 182 -23.78 21.49 19.04
C ASN A 182 -25.29 21.74 19.24
N LEU A 183 -25.83 21.42 20.41
CA LEU A 183 -27.22 21.72 20.76
C LEU A 183 -27.51 23.23 20.70
N GLY A 184 -26.62 24.04 21.27
CA GLY A 184 -26.72 25.49 21.22
C GLY A 184 -26.73 26.02 19.78
N VAL A 185 -25.81 25.55 18.93
CA VAL A 185 -25.76 25.94 17.51
C VAL A 185 -27.02 25.48 16.76
N ALA A 186 -27.52 24.26 17.00
CA ALA A 186 -28.75 23.78 16.39
C ALA A 186 -29.95 24.65 16.77
N LEU A 187 -30.05 25.07 18.05
CA LEU A 187 -31.09 25.98 18.54
C LEU A 187 -30.98 27.37 17.90
N VAL A 188 -29.76 27.94 17.78
CA VAL A 188 -29.55 29.21 17.08
C VAL A 188 -30.01 29.12 15.62
N ARG A 189 -29.60 28.07 14.91
CA ARG A 189 -29.97 27.86 13.50
C ARG A 189 -31.48 27.62 13.32
N ASN A 190 -32.15 27.10 14.34
CA ASN A 190 -33.60 26.96 14.36
C ASN A 190 -34.35 28.22 14.88
N GLY A 191 -33.68 29.37 15.00
CA GLY A 191 -34.28 30.64 15.45
C GLY A 191 -34.60 30.72 16.95
N ARG A 192 -34.17 29.73 17.75
CA ARG A 192 -34.46 29.62 19.19
C ARG A 192 -33.31 30.14 20.05
N LEU A 193 -32.90 31.40 19.83
CA LEU A 193 -31.76 32.01 20.52
C LEU A 193 -31.90 32.01 22.05
N GLY A 194 -33.11 32.25 22.56
CA GLY A 194 -33.36 32.23 24.01
C GLY A 194 -33.05 30.87 24.66
N ASP A 195 -33.37 29.79 23.95
CA ASP A 195 -33.09 28.42 24.41
C ASP A 195 -31.62 28.04 24.18
N ALA A 196 -30.98 28.60 23.15
CA ALA A 196 -29.58 28.34 22.82
C ALA A 196 -28.59 28.98 23.83
N ASP A 197 -28.91 30.19 24.30
CA ASP A 197 -28.04 30.98 25.17
C ASP A 197 -27.49 30.21 26.38
N PRO A 198 -28.29 29.53 27.23
CA PRO A 198 -27.74 28.84 28.40
C PRO A 198 -26.71 27.76 28.03
N PHE A 199 -26.88 27.08 26.89
CA PHE A 199 -25.94 26.05 26.45
C PHE A 199 -24.64 26.64 25.90
N LEU A 200 -24.72 27.65 25.04
CA LEU A 200 -23.54 28.31 24.48
C LEU A 200 -22.80 29.11 25.55
N SER A 201 -23.50 29.79 26.45
CA SER A 201 -22.92 30.50 27.60
C SER A 201 -22.18 29.55 28.52
N ALA A 202 -22.76 28.38 28.85
CA ALA A 202 -22.10 27.39 29.70
C ALA A 202 -20.76 26.90 29.11
N VAL A 203 -20.71 26.68 27.79
CA VAL A 203 -19.46 26.34 27.09
C VAL A 203 -18.53 27.55 27.01
N GLY A 204 -19.05 28.75 26.77
CA GLY A 204 -18.29 29.99 26.65
C GLY A 204 -17.64 30.47 27.95
N THR A 205 -18.16 30.08 29.11
CA THR A 205 -17.61 30.42 30.44
C THR A 205 -16.87 29.27 31.11
N MET A 206 -16.75 28.11 30.47
CA MET A 206 -16.04 26.98 31.07
C MET A 206 -14.54 27.27 31.25
N LEU A 207 -13.93 26.65 32.26
CA LEU A 207 -12.48 26.62 32.42
C LEU A 207 -11.92 25.50 31.53
N PRO A 208 -11.19 25.82 30.44
CA PRO A 208 -10.72 24.79 29.52
C PRO A 208 -9.49 24.07 30.09
N ALA A 209 -9.53 22.74 30.11
CA ALA A 209 -8.40 21.91 30.54
C ALA A 209 -7.36 21.65 29.43
N THR A 210 -7.74 21.86 28.17
CA THR A 210 -6.90 21.60 26.99
C THR A 210 -6.99 22.76 26.00
N VAL A 211 -6.00 22.86 25.10
CA VAL A 211 -6.01 23.85 24.00
C VAL A 211 -7.25 23.67 23.11
N GLU A 212 -7.65 22.43 22.89
CA GLU A 212 -8.84 22.04 22.13
C GLU A 212 -10.12 22.59 22.77
N LEU A 213 -10.31 22.38 24.09
CA LEU A 213 -11.45 22.93 24.81
C LEU A 213 -11.41 24.46 24.87
N ALA A 214 -10.22 25.08 24.91
CA ALA A 214 -10.11 26.53 24.84
C ALA A 214 -10.57 27.06 23.47
N ALA A 215 -10.27 26.35 22.38
CA ALA A 215 -10.80 26.67 21.05
C ALA A 215 -12.32 26.48 20.98
N LEU A 216 -12.86 25.41 21.58
CA LEU A 216 -14.31 25.19 21.65
C LEU A 216 -15.03 26.30 22.44
N ARG A 217 -14.46 26.73 23.57
CA ARG A 217 -14.95 27.86 24.38
C ARG A 217 -15.03 29.15 23.56
N ASP A 218 -13.95 29.47 22.86
CA ASP A 218 -13.89 30.65 21.99
C ASP A 218 -14.91 30.56 20.84
N ARG A 219 -15.07 29.39 20.24
CA ARG A 219 -16.07 29.13 19.19
C ARG A 219 -17.50 29.31 19.71
N ALA A 220 -17.80 28.86 20.92
CA ALA A 220 -19.10 29.04 21.56
C ALA A 220 -19.42 30.52 21.83
N ASN A 221 -18.45 31.26 22.36
CA ASN A 221 -18.57 32.70 22.58
C ASN A 221 -18.74 33.48 21.28
N LEU A 222 -18.01 33.12 20.22
CA LEU A 222 -18.17 33.70 18.89
C LEU A 222 -19.58 33.44 18.36
N ALA A 223 -20.03 32.18 18.38
CA ALA A 223 -21.35 31.81 17.88
C ALA A 223 -22.48 32.55 18.62
N LEU A 224 -22.38 32.64 19.95
CA LEU A 224 -23.36 33.35 20.77
C LEU A 224 -23.36 34.86 20.49
N GLY A 225 -22.17 35.47 20.40
CA GLY A 225 -22.03 36.89 20.11
C GLY A 225 -22.63 37.28 18.77
N PHE A 226 -22.32 36.53 17.71
CA PHE A 226 -22.91 36.77 16.38
C PHE A 226 -24.41 36.46 16.33
N ALA A 227 -24.89 35.45 17.07
CA ALA A 227 -26.32 35.19 17.18
C ALA A 227 -27.07 36.38 17.82
N TYR A 228 -26.49 37.03 18.82
CA TYR A 228 -27.03 38.27 19.39
C TYR A 228 -27.04 39.42 18.39
N LEU A 229 -25.96 39.61 17.62
CA LEU A 229 -25.92 40.64 16.58
C LEU A 229 -27.01 40.40 15.51
N GLN A 230 -27.16 39.18 15.04
CA GLN A 230 -28.19 38.79 14.07
C GLN A 230 -29.61 39.00 14.61
N ALA A 231 -29.81 38.78 15.92
CA ALA A 231 -31.08 39.03 16.60
C ALA A 231 -31.31 40.50 17.00
N ASN A 232 -30.49 41.43 16.49
CA ASN A 232 -30.54 42.86 16.80
C ASN A 232 -30.42 43.16 18.32
N GLN A 233 -29.59 42.39 19.02
CA GLN A 233 -29.30 42.53 20.46
C GLN A 233 -27.82 42.88 20.71
N PRO A 234 -27.30 43.99 20.16
CA PRO A 234 -25.87 44.31 20.22
C PRO A 234 -25.32 44.47 21.65
N ALA A 235 -26.13 44.97 22.58
CA ALA A 235 -25.74 45.07 24.00
C ALA A 235 -25.37 43.72 24.63
N ARG A 236 -26.00 42.62 24.20
CA ARG A 236 -25.72 41.27 24.71
C ARG A 236 -24.55 40.60 23.98
N ALA A 237 -24.23 41.04 22.77
CA ALA A 237 -23.17 40.46 21.96
C ALA A 237 -21.77 40.75 22.51
N ARG A 238 -21.56 41.93 23.11
CA ARG A 238 -20.24 42.39 23.55
C ARG A 238 -19.57 41.46 24.56
N ALA A 239 -20.30 41.05 25.60
CA ALA A 239 -19.75 40.23 26.68
C ALA A 239 -19.21 38.85 26.23
N PRO A 240 -19.94 38.01 25.46
CA PRO A 240 -19.39 36.77 24.96
C PRO A 240 -18.23 37.00 23.98
N LEU A 241 -18.33 37.95 23.05
CA LEU A 241 -17.25 38.22 22.10
C LEU A 241 -15.95 38.64 22.80
N ALA A 242 -16.03 39.45 23.85
CA ALA A 242 -14.87 39.87 24.64
C ALA A 242 -14.19 38.73 25.43
N ARG A 243 -14.84 37.56 25.60
CA ARG A 243 -14.23 36.38 26.23
C ARG A 243 -13.37 35.55 25.27
N VAL A 244 -13.51 35.77 23.96
CA VAL A 244 -12.67 35.12 22.96
C VAL A 244 -11.24 35.60 23.16
N ARG A 245 -10.27 34.66 23.16
CA ARG A 245 -8.85 35.03 23.33
C ARG A 245 -8.42 36.00 22.22
N LEU A 246 -7.54 36.95 22.57
CA LEU A 246 -7.00 37.93 21.61
C LEU A 246 -6.12 37.28 20.53
N ASN A 247 -5.51 36.14 20.87
CA ASN A 247 -4.68 35.32 19.99
C ASN A 247 -5.32 33.93 19.85
N GLY A 248 -5.73 33.58 18.64
CA GLY A 248 -6.41 32.33 18.33
C GLY A 248 -7.19 32.40 17.01
N PRO A 249 -7.73 31.27 16.54
CA PRO A 249 -8.38 31.17 15.24
C PRO A 249 -9.70 31.95 15.11
N TYR A 250 -10.28 32.38 16.24
CA TYR A 250 -11.56 33.10 16.27
C TYR A 250 -11.42 34.58 16.64
N SER A 251 -10.19 35.04 16.91
CA SER A 251 -9.92 36.37 17.47
C SER A 251 -10.30 37.49 16.51
N ASN A 252 -9.94 37.37 15.23
CA ASN A 252 -10.21 38.40 14.23
C ASN A 252 -11.71 38.66 14.06
N LYS A 253 -12.50 37.58 13.92
CA LYS A 253 -13.96 37.67 13.86
C LYS A 253 -14.58 38.19 15.14
N ALA A 254 -14.02 37.84 16.31
CA ALA A 254 -14.51 38.36 17.58
C ALA A 254 -14.27 39.88 17.71
N LEU A 255 -13.06 40.37 17.39
CA LEU A 255 -12.74 41.81 17.38
C LEU A 255 -13.67 42.58 16.42
N LEU A 256 -13.88 42.04 15.22
CA LEU A 256 -14.81 42.63 14.26
C LEU A 256 -16.23 42.73 14.85
N GLY A 257 -16.73 41.64 15.44
CA GLY A 257 -18.06 41.59 16.06
C GLY A 257 -18.20 42.54 17.26
N ILE A 258 -17.14 42.73 18.06
CA ILE A 258 -17.15 43.71 19.16
C ILE A 258 -17.34 45.12 18.61
N GLY A 259 -16.59 45.50 17.57
CA GLY A 259 -16.74 46.81 16.95
C GLY A 259 -18.14 47.01 16.35
N TRP A 260 -18.71 45.98 15.71
CA TRP A 260 -20.08 46.04 15.22
C TRP A 260 -21.13 46.16 16.33
N ALA A 261 -20.93 45.49 17.46
CA ALA A 261 -21.79 45.63 18.63
C ALA A 261 -21.79 47.08 19.14
N ASP A 262 -20.61 47.70 19.26
CA ASP A 262 -20.46 49.08 19.73
C ASP A 262 -21.04 50.08 18.73
N ALA A 263 -20.73 49.92 17.44
CA ALA A 263 -21.25 50.78 16.38
C ALA A 263 -22.78 50.71 16.27
N ALA A 264 -23.38 49.53 16.47
CA ALA A 264 -24.84 49.36 16.50
C ALA A 264 -25.49 50.02 17.72
N LEU A 265 -24.74 50.24 18.81
CA LEU A 265 -25.16 51.02 19.98
C LEU A 265 -24.90 52.53 19.81
N GLY A 266 -24.31 52.95 18.69
CA GLY A 266 -23.91 54.33 18.43
C GLY A 266 -22.58 54.73 19.07
N ASP A 267 -21.88 53.81 19.73
CA ASP A 267 -20.55 54.03 20.30
C ASP A 267 -19.45 53.80 19.24
N TYR A 268 -19.38 54.73 18.27
CA TYR A 268 -18.38 54.66 17.21
C TYR A 268 -16.95 54.84 17.72
N GLN A 269 -16.77 55.54 18.84
CA GLN A 269 -15.44 55.71 19.45
C GLN A 269 -14.96 54.40 20.10
N GLY A 270 -15.85 53.69 20.80
CA GLY A 270 -15.58 52.35 21.33
C GLY A 270 -15.26 51.34 20.22
N ALA A 271 -16.01 51.40 19.10
CA ALA A 271 -15.83 50.52 17.95
C ALA A 271 -14.45 50.65 17.27
N LEU A 272 -13.83 51.85 17.31
CA LEU A 272 -12.52 52.09 16.70
C LEU A 272 -11.41 51.24 17.35
N THR A 273 -11.45 51.01 18.66
CA THR A 273 -10.36 50.29 19.36
C THR A 273 -10.14 48.86 18.82
N PRO A 274 -11.15 47.96 18.81
CA PRO A 274 -10.97 46.63 18.27
C PRO A 274 -10.74 46.62 16.75
N TRP A 275 -11.30 47.58 15.99
CA TRP A 275 -11.07 47.64 14.55
C TRP A 275 -9.67 48.14 14.16
N MET A 276 -9.08 49.07 14.92
CA MET A 276 -7.69 49.48 14.71
C MET A 276 -6.70 48.37 15.07
N GLU A 277 -6.95 47.63 16.16
CA GLU A 277 -6.18 46.42 16.48
C GLU A 277 -6.28 45.40 15.34
N LEU A 278 -7.50 45.16 14.84
CA LEU A 278 -7.77 44.22 13.75
C LEU A 278 -7.06 44.63 12.45
N ARG A 279 -7.06 45.92 12.11
CA ARG A 279 -6.39 46.48 10.92
C ARG A 279 -4.88 46.29 10.93
N SER A 280 -4.26 46.14 12.10
CA SER A 280 -2.81 45.88 12.21
C SER A 280 -2.42 44.43 11.93
N ARG A 281 -3.40 43.54 11.74
CA ARG A 281 -3.21 42.11 11.47
C ARG A 281 -3.14 41.83 9.97
N ASP A 282 -2.98 40.55 9.63
CA ASP A 282 -2.86 40.08 8.26
C ASP A 282 -4.12 40.39 7.43
N VAL A 283 -3.95 41.13 6.33
CA VAL A 283 -5.03 41.59 5.44
C VAL A 283 -5.77 40.46 4.72
N LEU A 284 -5.24 39.24 4.77
CA LEU A 284 -5.88 38.07 4.16
C LEU A 284 -7.14 37.61 4.89
N ASP A 285 -7.26 37.92 6.18
CA ASP A 285 -8.46 37.55 6.92
C ASP A 285 -9.61 38.49 6.54
N ALA A 286 -10.74 37.93 6.11
CA ALA A 286 -11.93 38.71 5.73
C ALA A 286 -12.39 39.69 6.83
N ALA A 287 -12.20 39.36 8.11
CA ALA A 287 -12.52 40.28 9.20
C ALA A 287 -11.56 41.47 9.26
N VAL A 288 -10.29 41.25 8.90
CA VAL A 288 -9.31 42.33 8.75
C VAL A 288 -9.69 43.22 7.59
N GLN A 289 -10.02 42.66 6.43
CA GLN A 289 -10.50 43.43 5.27
C GLN A 289 -11.71 44.30 5.62
N GLU A 290 -12.68 43.74 6.34
CA GLU A 290 -13.85 44.49 6.80
C GLU A 290 -13.46 45.67 7.71
N SER A 291 -12.41 45.53 8.53
CA SER A 291 -11.92 46.63 9.38
C SER A 291 -11.36 47.81 8.59
N TYR A 292 -10.79 47.58 7.39
CA TYR A 292 -10.34 48.65 6.50
C TYR A 292 -11.50 49.52 5.99
N LEU A 293 -12.73 48.98 6.00
CA LEU A 293 -13.95 49.72 5.67
C LEU A 293 -14.68 50.25 6.92
N ALA A 294 -14.63 49.50 8.02
CA ALA A 294 -15.32 49.83 9.26
C ALA A 294 -14.67 51.02 10.01
N VAL A 295 -13.34 51.10 10.03
CA VAL A 295 -12.60 52.23 10.62
C VAL A 295 -12.97 53.57 9.98
N PRO A 296 -12.86 53.76 8.65
CA PRO A 296 -13.23 55.02 8.02
C PRO A 296 -14.73 55.31 8.15
N TYR A 297 -15.59 54.28 8.16
CA TYR A 297 -17.02 54.42 8.46
C TYR A 297 -17.24 55.02 9.86
N ALA A 298 -16.55 54.53 10.89
CA ALA A 298 -16.64 55.05 12.26
C ALA A 298 -16.21 56.52 12.35
N PHE A 299 -15.08 56.87 11.72
CA PHE A 299 -14.61 58.26 11.67
C PHE A 299 -15.62 59.18 10.98
N GLY A 300 -16.25 58.72 9.90
CA GLY A 300 -17.33 59.46 9.23
C GLY A 300 -18.52 59.70 10.15
N LYS A 301 -18.94 58.68 10.92
CA LYS A 301 -20.01 58.81 11.93
C LYS A 301 -19.66 59.73 13.10
N LEU A 302 -18.37 59.89 13.39
CA LEU A 302 -17.84 60.85 14.36
C LEU A 302 -17.61 62.26 13.77
N ASN A 303 -18.01 62.52 12.52
CA ASN A 303 -17.76 63.76 11.76
C ASN A 303 -16.27 64.10 11.54
N ALA A 304 -15.38 63.10 11.65
CA ALA A 304 -13.95 63.21 11.36
C ALA A 304 -13.69 62.89 9.88
N ASN A 305 -14.24 63.72 8.99
CA ASN A 305 -14.28 63.43 7.54
C ASN A 305 -12.89 63.36 6.89
N ALA A 306 -11.92 64.15 7.35
CA ALA A 306 -10.56 64.12 6.82
C ALA A 306 -9.88 62.77 7.11
N GLN A 307 -9.97 62.29 8.36
CA GLN A 307 -9.46 60.98 8.75
C GLN A 307 -10.20 59.85 8.04
N SER A 308 -11.53 59.94 7.90
CA SER A 308 -12.32 58.97 7.15
C SER A 308 -11.82 58.84 5.70
N ALA A 309 -11.60 59.96 5.01
CA ALA A 309 -11.08 59.97 3.65
C ALA A 309 -9.66 59.37 3.55
N GLU A 310 -8.76 59.72 4.47
CA GLU A 310 -7.40 59.17 4.53
C GLU A 310 -7.41 57.65 4.73
N PHE A 311 -8.25 57.14 5.63
CA PHE A 311 -8.38 55.69 5.86
C PHE A 311 -9.01 54.96 4.66
N TYR A 312 -9.99 55.54 3.98
CA TYR A 312 -10.51 54.98 2.73
C TYR A 312 -9.46 54.94 1.62
N GLU A 313 -8.67 56.02 1.44
CA GLU A 313 -7.59 56.03 0.45
C GLU A 313 -6.53 54.96 0.76
N SER A 314 -6.18 54.81 2.04
CA SER A 314 -5.27 53.74 2.47
C SER A 314 -5.86 52.35 2.24
N ALA A 315 -7.17 52.15 2.43
CA ALA A 315 -7.83 50.89 2.14
C ALA A 315 -7.77 50.54 0.65
N VAL A 316 -8.05 51.50 -0.23
CA VAL A 316 -7.93 51.31 -1.69
C VAL A 316 -6.52 50.88 -2.06
N LYS A 317 -5.48 51.57 -1.59
CA LYS A 317 -4.08 51.21 -1.87
C LYS A 317 -3.72 49.82 -1.37
N SER A 318 -4.17 49.45 -0.17
CA SER A 318 -3.93 48.12 0.40
C SER A 318 -4.63 47.02 -0.40
N PHE A 319 -5.89 47.21 -0.79
CA PHE A 319 -6.63 46.23 -1.59
C PHE A 319 -6.09 46.11 -3.01
N ASP A 320 -5.67 47.21 -3.66
CA ASP A 320 -5.04 47.16 -4.98
C ASP A 320 -3.73 46.35 -4.96
N ALA A 321 -2.90 46.54 -3.92
CA ALA A 321 -1.66 45.79 -3.74
C ALA A 321 -1.92 44.30 -3.44
N GLU A 322 -2.98 44.00 -2.69
CA GLU A 322 -3.36 42.63 -2.35
C GLU A 322 -3.95 41.89 -3.56
N ASN A 323 -4.79 42.56 -4.37
CA ASN A 323 -5.33 42.02 -5.62
C ASN A 323 -4.21 41.58 -6.59
N GLY A 324 -3.17 42.39 -6.76
CA GLY A 324 -2.04 42.00 -7.62
C GLY A 324 -1.30 40.74 -7.12
N GLN A 325 -1.21 40.57 -5.80
CA GLN A 325 -0.59 39.38 -5.19
C GLN A 325 -1.49 38.14 -5.27
N LEU A 326 -2.82 38.32 -5.18
CA LEU A 326 -3.82 37.29 -5.39
C LEU A 326 -3.80 36.77 -6.84
N ASP A 327 -3.82 37.68 -7.83
CA ASP A 327 -3.74 37.33 -9.25
C ASP A 327 -2.50 36.48 -9.57
N GLU A 328 -1.36 36.87 -9.00
CA GLU A 328 -0.12 36.11 -9.11
C GLU A 328 -0.20 34.72 -8.46
N ALA A 329 -0.83 34.61 -7.29
CA ALA A 329 -1.00 33.34 -6.60
C ALA A 329 -1.94 32.39 -7.36
N ILE A 330 -3.07 32.90 -7.85
CA ILE A 330 -4.03 32.16 -8.68
C ILE A 330 -3.33 31.62 -9.93
N ALA A 331 -2.58 32.47 -10.65
CA ALA A 331 -1.87 32.05 -11.85
C ALA A 331 -0.81 30.94 -11.61
N ARG A 332 -0.23 30.86 -10.40
CA ARG A 332 0.70 29.78 -10.01
C ARG A 332 -0.02 28.50 -9.61
N ILE A 333 -1.15 28.62 -8.91
CA ILE A 333 -2.01 27.49 -8.55
C ILE A 333 -2.56 26.81 -9.80
N GLU A 334 -3.05 27.58 -10.78
CA GLU A 334 -3.58 27.06 -12.03
C GLU A 334 -2.54 26.32 -12.89
N LYS A 335 -1.25 26.67 -12.75
CA LYS A 335 -0.14 25.97 -13.43
C LYS A 335 0.22 24.63 -12.80
N GLY A 336 -0.26 24.32 -11.59
CA GLY A 336 -0.01 23.06 -10.89
C GLY A 336 1.16 23.07 -9.90
N ASP A 337 1.91 24.17 -9.81
CA ASP A 337 3.09 24.32 -8.94
C ASP A 337 2.79 24.05 -7.46
N LEU A 338 1.56 24.36 -7.03
CA LEU A 338 1.09 24.13 -5.66
C LEU A 338 1.16 22.65 -5.26
N LEU A 339 0.57 21.78 -6.06
CA LEU A 339 0.39 20.37 -5.70
C LEU A 339 1.73 19.64 -5.70
N GLU A 340 2.60 19.95 -6.67
CA GLU A 340 3.95 19.41 -6.74
C GLU A 340 4.75 19.75 -5.47
N ARG A 341 4.65 20.98 -4.96
CA ARG A 341 5.35 21.41 -3.74
C ARG A 341 4.76 20.81 -2.47
N VAL A 342 3.43 20.76 -2.35
CA VAL A 342 2.74 20.20 -1.17
C VAL A 342 3.02 18.70 -1.03
N LEU A 343 3.16 17.99 -2.15
CA LEU A 343 3.38 16.54 -2.14
C LEU A 343 4.86 16.15 -2.21
N GLY A 344 5.71 16.96 -2.86
CA GLY A 344 7.14 16.74 -2.96
C GLY A 344 7.89 16.87 -1.62
N SER A 345 7.29 17.51 -0.61
CA SER A 345 7.90 17.67 0.71
C SER A 345 7.85 16.42 1.61
N GLU A 346 7.08 15.38 1.28
CA GLU A 346 6.95 14.18 2.12
C GLU A 346 7.26 12.87 1.38
N SER A 347 8.50 12.39 1.52
CA SER A 347 8.91 11.04 1.11
C SER A 347 8.57 10.01 2.19
N GLY A 348 7.66 9.07 1.90
CA GLY A 348 7.45 7.86 2.70
C GLY A 348 6.14 7.74 3.49
N ALA A 349 5.10 8.50 3.16
CA ALA A 349 3.79 8.36 3.81
C ALA A 349 3.10 7.03 3.45
N ARG A 350 2.60 6.30 4.46
CA ARG A 350 1.78 5.10 4.28
C ARG A 350 0.45 5.45 3.57
N TYR A 351 0.02 4.57 2.68
CA TYR A 351 -1.28 4.67 2.01
C TYR A 351 -2.43 4.47 3.01
N GLY A 352 -3.53 5.22 2.86
CA GLY A 352 -4.70 5.10 3.74
C GLY A 352 -5.33 6.44 4.13
N TRP A 353 -6.61 6.40 4.49
CA TRP A 353 -7.46 7.59 4.62
C TRP A 353 -7.05 8.56 5.75
N PHE A 354 -6.41 8.06 6.80
CA PHE A 354 -6.08 8.82 8.01
C PHE A 354 -4.89 9.79 7.88
N TRP A 355 -4.41 10.02 6.66
CA TRP A 355 -3.34 10.99 6.43
C TRP A 355 -3.81 12.42 6.63
N GLN A 356 -2.90 13.24 7.13
CA GLN A 356 -3.11 14.67 7.36
C GLN A 356 -1.83 15.39 6.96
N LEU A 357 -1.98 16.51 6.26
CA LEU A 357 -0.87 17.39 5.92
C LEU A 357 -0.31 18.03 7.21
N LYS A 358 0.96 17.77 7.52
CA LYS A 358 1.59 18.26 8.75
C LYS A 358 2.22 19.65 8.60
N SER A 359 2.69 19.97 7.40
CA SER A 359 3.36 21.22 7.09
C SER A 359 2.95 21.73 5.72
N VAL A 360 2.70 23.02 5.62
CA VAL A 360 2.52 23.71 4.34
C VAL A 360 3.91 24.13 3.85
N PRO A 361 4.26 23.94 2.57
CA PRO A 361 5.51 24.44 2.01
C PRO A 361 5.68 25.95 2.26
N ASP A 362 6.90 26.41 2.43
CA ASP A 362 7.18 27.85 2.53
C ASP A 362 7.19 28.47 1.12
N ALA A 363 6.12 29.18 0.77
CA ALA A 363 5.95 29.81 -0.54
C ALA A 363 5.14 31.11 -0.40
N PRO A 364 5.27 32.07 -1.35
CA PRO A 364 4.51 33.32 -1.31
C PRO A 364 2.99 33.12 -1.34
N GLU A 365 2.53 31.99 -1.87
CA GLU A 365 1.11 31.62 -1.92
C GLU A 365 0.63 30.98 -0.60
N SER A 366 1.54 30.47 0.23
CA SER A 366 1.23 29.69 1.44
C SER A 366 0.38 30.43 2.46
N ARG A 367 0.46 31.76 2.45
CA ARG A 367 -0.41 32.65 3.23
C ARG A 367 -1.89 32.52 2.85
N TYR A 368 -2.20 32.39 1.56
CA TYR A 368 -3.57 32.20 1.05
C TYR A 368 -4.03 30.77 1.20
N LEU A 369 -3.08 29.84 1.10
CA LEU A 369 -3.35 28.42 1.12
C LEU A 369 -3.81 27.92 2.48
N TYR A 370 -3.59 28.65 3.58
CA TYR A 370 -4.09 28.19 4.89
C TYR A 370 -5.61 28.00 4.90
N ALA A 371 -6.38 28.96 4.36
CA ALA A 371 -7.83 28.87 4.30
C ALA A 371 -8.29 27.73 3.38
N VAL A 372 -7.62 27.59 2.23
CA VAL A 372 -7.86 26.52 1.26
C VAL A 372 -7.56 25.14 1.85
N LEU A 373 -6.37 24.98 2.43
CA LEU A 373 -5.87 23.73 3.03
C LEU A 373 -6.62 23.34 4.30
N ALA A 374 -7.18 24.30 5.03
CA ALA A 374 -8.09 24.03 6.14
C ALA A 374 -9.50 23.63 5.66
N GLY A 375 -9.83 23.92 4.40
CA GLY A 375 -11.08 23.57 3.75
C GLY A 375 -11.25 22.05 3.66
N HIS A 376 -12.45 21.58 4.04
CA HIS A 376 -12.78 20.17 4.03
C HIS A 376 -12.62 19.52 2.65
N ASP A 377 -13.20 20.15 1.63
CA ASP A 377 -13.22 19.62 0.26
C ASP A 377 -11.81 19.53 -0.34
N PHE A 378 -10.95 20.50 -0.01
CA PHE A 378 -9.56 20.48 -0.45
C PHE A 378 -8.79 19.36 0.25
N GLN A 379 -8.95 19.16 1.56
CA GLN A 379 -8.28 18.09 2.29
C GLN A 379 -8.68 16.70 1.78
N GLU A 380 -9.97 16.44 1.60
CA GLU A 380 -10.42 15.16 1.04
C GLU A 380 -9.99 15.00 -0.43
N GLY A 381 -10.00 16.09 -1.21
CA GLY A 381 -9.49 16.09 -2.57
C GLY A 381 -7.98 15.78 -2.63
N LEU A 382 -7.19 16.30 -1.70
CA LEU A 382 -5.75 16.06 -1.60
C LEU A 382 -5.45 14.61 -1.21
N LYS A 383 -6.24 14.04 -0.29
CA LYS A 383 -6.18 12.60 0.03
C LYS A 383 -6.42 11.75 -1.21
N ASN A 384 -7.48 12.04 -1.97
CA ASN A 384 -7.78 11.32 -3.21
C ASN A 384 -6.64 11.44 -4.22
N TYR A 385 -6.06 12.63 -4.39
CA TYR A 385 -4.93 12.82 -5.31
C TYR A 385 -3.72 11.97 -4.92
N ARG A 386 -3.34 11.99 -3.63
CA ARG A 386 -2.25 11.18 -3.09
C ARG A 386 -2.51 9.68 -3.24
N ASP A 387 -3.76 9.26 -3.04
CA ASP A 387 -4.16 7.86 -3.22
C ASP A 387 -3.97 7.43 -4.70
N LEU A 388 -4.27 8.30 -5.67
CA LEU A 388 -3.99 8.05 -7.09
C LEU A 388 -2.49 7.93 -7.37
N LEU A 389 -1.65 8.79 -6.79
CA LEU A 389 -0.18 8.70 -6.93
C LEU A 389 0.37 7.37 -6.39
N TYR A 390 -0.13 6.92 -5.24
CA TYR A 390 0.28 5.63 -4.67
C TYR A 390 -0.10 4.46 -5.57
N LEU A 391 -1.32 4.47 -6.12
CA LEU A 391 -1.77 3.48 -7.08
C LEU A 391 -0.93 3.51 -8.36
N ASN A 392 -0.49 4.69 -8.80
CA ASN A 392 0.34 4.84 -10.00
C ASN A 392 1.70 4.17 -9.82
N GLY A 393 2.40 4.50 -8.73
CA GLY A 393 3.68 3.87 -8.40
C GLY A 393 3.55 2.37 -8.13
N THR A 394 2.38 1.89 -7.70
CA THR A 394 2.12 0.45 -7.56
C THR A 394 1.96 -0.23 -8.92
N LEU A 395 1.18 0.36 -9.84
CA LEU A 395 1.03 -0.15 -11.20
C LEU A 395 2.35 -0.15 -11.96
N GLU A 396 3.20 0.87 -11.77
CA GLU A 396 4.54 0.93 -12.34
C GLU A 396 5.40 -0.25 -11.85
N ARG A 397 5.50 -0.47 -10.54
CA ARG A 397 6.24 -1.62 -9.97
C ARG A 397 5.71 -2.97 -10.46
N TRP A 398 4.38 -3.10 -10.62
CA TRP A 398 3.78 -4.31 -11.19
C TRP A 398 4.08 -4.46 -12.68
N GLY A 399 4.12 -3.35 -13.42
CA GLY A 399 4.55 -3.30 -14.82
C GLY A 399 6.00 -3.77 -14.99
N ASP A 400 6.92 -3.29 -14.15
CA ASP A 400 8.32 -3.74 -14.12
C ASP A 400 8.42 -5.25 -13.84
N SER A 401 7.60 -5.73 -12.90
CA SER A 401 7.53 -7.16 -12.58
C SER A 401 7.04 -7.98 -13.78
N MET A 402 6.09 -7.48 -14.56
CA MET A 402 5.66 -8.14 -15.82
C MET A 402 6.78 -8.16 -16.86
N GLY A 403 7.60 -7.11 -16.95
CA GLY A 403 8.80 -7.09 -17.79
C GLY A 403 9.78 -8.21 -17.41
N ALA A 404 10.09 -8.34 -16.11
CA ALA A 404 10.96 -9.40 -15.63
C ALA A 404 10.41 -10.82 -15.89
N PHE A 405 9.08 -11.02 -15.79
CA PHE A 405 8.46 -12.30 -16.14
C PHE A 405 8.55 -12.60 -17.64
N GLN A 406 8.38 -11.59 -18.50
CA GLN A 406 8.55 -11.72 -19.94
C GLN A 406 9.99 -12.14 -20.28
N ASP A 407 10.99 -11.46 -19.72
CA ASP A 407 12.41 -11.79 -19.93
C ASP A 407 12.73 -13.23 -19.49
N MET A 408 12.14 -13.68 -18.37
CA MET A 408 12.30 -15.05 -17.88
C MET A 408 11.68 -16.07 -18.84
N ILE A 409 10.53 -15.78 -19.43
CA ILE A 409 9.87 -16.64 -20.42
C ILE A 409 10.72 -16.72 -21.68
N GLU A 410 11.13 -15.58 -22.25
CA GLU A 410 11.95 -15.52 -23.46
C GLU A 410 13.29 -16.23 -23.29
N THR A 411 13.93 -16.06 -22.13
CA THR A 411 15.19 -16.75 -21.80
C THR A 411 15.00 -18.27 -21.77
N ARG A 412 13.89 -18.75 -21.19
CA ARG A 412 13.57 -20.18 -21.15
C ARG A 412 13.27 -20.72 -22.54
N GLU A 413 12.51 -20.00 -23.34
CA GLU A 413 12.18 -20.38 -24.73
C GLU A 413 13.42 -20.47 -25.61
N ARG A 414 14.32 -19.48 -25.53
CA ARG A 414 15.60 -19.50 -26.26
C ARG A 414 16.48 -20.66 -25.80
N ALA A 415 16.64 -20.85 -24.50
CA ALA A 415 17.43 -21.95 -23.96
C ALA A 415 16.87 -23.32 -24.38
N TYR A 416 15.54 -23.45 -24.47
CA TYR A 416 14.88 -24.65 -24.96
C TYR A 416 15.15 -24.85 -26.46
N ALA A 417 14.92 -23.81 -27.28
CA ALA A 417 15.15 -23.86 -28.73
C ALA A 417 16.59 -24.24 -29.11
N GLU A 418 17.59 -23.80 -28.33
CA GLU A 418 19.00 -24.13 -28.56
C GLU A 418 19.39 -25.54 -28.08
N ARG A 419 18.89 -25.95 -26.91
CA ARG A 419 19.31 -27.21 -26.25
C ARG A 419 18.54 -28.42 -26.76
N LEU A 420 17.29 -28.24 -27.16
CA LEU A 420 16.41 -29.34 -27.57
C LEU A 420 16.95 -30.11 -28.77
N PRO A 421 17.38 -29.46 -29.87
CA PRO A 421 17.90 -30.20 -31.03
C PRO A 421 19.17 -30.99 -30.68
N ARG A 422 20.01 -30.45 -29.78
CA ARG A 422 21.23 -31.13 -29.32
C ARG A 422 20.90 -32.35 -28.45
N ALA A 423 19.92 -32.21 -27.55
CA ALA A 423 19.44 -33.31 -26.73
C ALA A 423 18.78 -34.41 -27.58
N ASP A 424 17.93 -34.03 -28.54
CA ASP A 424 17.25 -34.97 -29.45
C ASP A 424 18.28 -35.69 -30.34
N ALA A 425 19.27 -34.98 -30.89
CA ALA A 425 20.36 -35.60 -31.66
C ALA A 425 21.23 -36.54 -30.81
N LEU A 426 21.55 -36.14 -29.57
CA LEU A 426 22.29 -36.98 -28.64
C LEU A 426 21.51 -38.26 -28.35
N LEU A 427 20.23 -38.17 -27.98
CA LEU A 427 19.36 -39.31 -27.69
C LEU A 427 19.22 -40.24 -28.92
N ALA A 428 19.07 -39.67 -30.12
CA ALA A 428 18.99 -40.45 -31.36
C ALA A 428 20.29 -41.21 -31.70
N SER A 429 21.46 -40.74 -31.24
CA SER A 429 22.76 -41.35 -31.56
C SER A 429 22.96 -42.76 -30.99
N GLY A 430 22.25 -43.09 -29.90
CA GLY A 430 22.44 -44.34 -29.14
C GLY A 430 23.86 -44.51 -28.59
N ALA A 431 24.61 -43.42 -28.39
CA ALA A 431 26.04 -43.47 -28.06
C ALA A 431 26.35 -44.29 -26.79
N VAL A 432 25.55 -44.14 -25.73
CA VAL A 432 25.77 -44.88 -24.47
C VAL A 432 25.61 -46.39 -24.68
N GLY A 433 24.58 -46.82 -25.42
CA GLY A 433 24.38 -48.23 -25.76
C GLY A 433 25.54 -48.80 -26.59
N LYS A 434 26.05 -48.04 -27.57
CA LYS A 434 27.24 -48.45 -28.36
C LYS A 434 28.48 -48.59 -27.49
N LEU A 435 28.71 -47.68 -26.53
CA LEU A 435 29.85 -47.74 -25.63
C LEU A 435 29.73 -48.90 -24.63
N GLN A 436 28.53 -49.19 -24.14
CA GLN A 436 28.26 -50.37 -23.31
C GLN A 436 28.58 -51.67 -24.06
N GLN A 437 28.15 -51.79 -25.32
CA GLN A 437 28.49 -52.96 -26.15
C GLN A 437 30.00 -53.11 -26.31
N ARG A 438 30.73 -52.02 -26.60
CA ARG A 438 32.20 -52.05 -26.70
C ARG A 438 32.88 -52.44 -25.38
N ASN A 439 32.39 -51.97 -24.24
CA ASN A 439 32.92 -52.34 -22.93
C ASN A 439 32.71 -53.84 -22.64
N VAL A 440 31.56 -54.41 -23.03
CA VAL A 440 31.32 -55.87 -22.94
C VAL A 440 32.30 -56.64 -23.84
N THR A 441 32.55 -56.16 -25.06
CA THR A 441 33.54 -56.76 -25.96
C THR A 441 34.94 -56.75 -25.35
N LEU A 442 35.42 -55.60 -24.86
CA LEU A 442 36.73 -55.47 -24.22
C LEU A 442 36.86 -56.35 -22.98
N ALA A 443 35.82 -56.45 -22.16
CA ALA A 443 35.81 -57.33 -20.99
C ALA A 443 35.90 -58.81 -21.37
N ASN A 444 35.28 -59.21 -22.49
CA ASN A 444 35.40 -60.56 -23.02
C ASN A 444 36.80 -60.83 -23.59
N GLU A 445 37.37 -59.89 -24.35
CA GLU A 445 38.74 -59.98 -24.88
C GLU A 445 39.76 -60.13 -23.75
N LEU A 446 39.65 -59.31 -22.68
CA LEU A 446 40.55 -59.41 -21.52
C LEU A 446 40.42 -60.78 -20.83
N ARG A 447 39.20 -61.32 -20.70
CA ARG A 447 38.97 -62.66 -20.13
C ARG A 447 39.60 -63.76 -20.99
N THR A 448 39.56 -63.63 -22.32
CA THR A 448 40.23 -64.57 -23.24
C THR A 448 41.75 -64.50 -23.07
N ILE A 449 42.32 -63.29 -23.00
CA ILE A 449 43.76 -63.08 -22.76
C ILE A 449 44.19 -63.71 -21.42
N GLU A 450 43.40 -63.53 -20.37
CA GLU A 450 43.63 -64.14 -19.06
C GLU A 450 43.58 -65.68 -19.10
N THR A 451 42.57 -66.25 -19.76
CA THR A 451 42.36 -67.71 -19.85
C THR A 451 43.44 -68.40 -20.70
N GLN A 452 43.79 -67.81 -21.84
CA GLN A 452 44.79 -68.35 -22.76
C GLN A 452 46.23 -67.99 -22.34
N ARG A 453 46.38 -67.14 -21.31
CA ARG A 453 47.65 -66.50 -20.93
C ARG A 453 48.40 -65.96 -22.15
N ASP A 454 47.69 -65.22 -23.01
CA ASP A 454 48.30 -64.54 -24.14
C ASP A 454 49.06 -63.29 -23.65
N MET A 455 50.25 -63.53 -23.12
CA MET A 455 51.01 -62.50 -22.42
C MET A 455 51.40 -61.34 -23.34
N ALA A 456 51.61 -61.64 -24.62
CA ALA A 456 51.97 -60.64 -25.63
C ALA A 456 50.82 -59.66 -25.91
N ALA A 457 49.56 -60.06 -25.76
CA ALA A 457 48.41 -59.19 -26.01
C ALA A 457 48.37 -57.95 -25.09
N LEU A 458 48.84 -58.08 -23.84
CA LEU A 458 49.01 -56.96 -22.89
C LEU A 458 50.42 -56.36 -22.94
N GLY A 459 51.17 -56.64 -23.99
CA GLY A 459 52.44 -55.99 -24.30
C GLY A 459 52.27 -54.49 -24.57
N THR A 460 53.27 -53.69 -24.22
CA THR A 460 53.40 -52.34 -24.78
C THR A 460 53.43 -52.41 -26.30
N THR A 461 53.15 -51.30 -26.99
CA THR A 461 53.15 -51.25 -28.46
C THR A 461 54.45 -51.81 -29.04
N VAL A 462 55.60 -51.44 -28.44
CA VAL A 462 56.92 -51.91 -28.84
C VAL A 462 57.10 -53.41 -28.59
N GLU A 463 56.67 -53.93 -27.43
CA GLU A 463 56.77 -55.37 -27.11
C GLU A 463 55.87 -56.21 -28.02
N ARG A 464 54.68 -55.73 -28.39
CA ARG A 464 53.78 -56.39 -29.35
C ARG A 464 54.40 -56.45 -30.75
N GLU A 465 55.00 -55.36 -31.21
CA GLU A 465 55.72 -55.32 -32.48
C GLU A 465 56.94 -56.26 -32.48
N GLN A 466 57.70 -56.26 -31.39
CA GLN A 466 58.82 -57.19 -31.19
C GLN A 466 58.35 -58.65 -31.19
N TRP A 467 57.24 -58.95 -30.52
CA TRP A 467 56.62 -60.27 -30.49
C TRP A 467 56.20 -60.73 -31.87
N ALA A 468 55.49 -59.88 -32.61
CA ALA A 468 55.09 -60.14 -33.99
C ALA A 468 56.30 -60.32 -34.94
N ARG A 469 57.39 -59.59 -34.70
CA ARG A 469 58.65 -59.76 -35.45
C ARG A 469 59.31 -61.10 -35.14
N VAL A 470 59.36 -61.49 -33.86
CA VAL A 470 59.88 -62.80 -33.44
C VAL A 470 59.07 -63.93 -34.07
N GLN A 471 57.73 -63.86 -34.05
CA GLN A 471 56.86 -64.86 -34.69
C GLN A 471 57.08 -64.97 -36.21
N ARG A 472 57.28 -63.84 -36.92
CA ARG A 472 57.59 -63.84 -38.36
C ARG A 472 58.93 -64.51 -38.66
N VAL A 473 59.97 -64.19 -37.86
CA VAL A 473 61.30 -64.79 -38.02
C VAL A 473 61.28 -66.28 -37.66
N GLU A 474 60.50 -66.68 -36.66
CA GLU A 474 60.27 -68.08 -36.27
C GLU A 474 59.62 -68.88 -37.41
N ALA A 475 58.56 -68.35 -38.02
CA ALA A 475 57.90 -68.99 -39.16
C ALA A 475 58.82 -69.12 -40.37
N ALA A 476 59.63 -68.09 -40.67
CA ALA A 476 60.60 -68.12 -41.77
C ALA A 476 61.72 -69.15 -41.53
N LEU A 477 62.22 -69.27 -40.30
CA LEU A 477 63.28 -70.23 -39.94
C LEU A 477 62.77 -71.68 -39.78
N ALA A 478 61.47 -71.87 -39.54
CA ALA A 478 60.84 -73.19 -39.54
C ALA A 478 60.71 -73.78 -40.96
N ALA A 479 60.57 -72.93 -41.97
CA ALA A 479 60.51 -73.33 -43.39
C ALA A 479 61.89 -73.41 -44.08
N ALA A 480 62.97 -73.05 -43.38
CA ALA A 480 64.32 -72.97 -43.94
C ALA A 480 65.07 -74.32 -43.86
N PRO A 481 65.95 -74.65 -44.85
CA PRO A 481 66.71 -75.90 -44.88
C PRO A 481 67.69 -76.02 -43.70
N ASP A 482 67.99 -77.26 -43.29
CA ASP A 482 68.74 -77.55 -42.07
C ASP A 482 70.25 -77.40 -42.26
N THR A 483 70.71 -76.15 -42.38
CA THR A 483 72.12 -75.79 -42.49
C THR A 483 72.71 -75.41 -41.11
N PRO A 484 74.04 -75.53 -40.93
CA PRO A 484 74.71 -75.10 -39.69
C PRO A 484 74.45 -73.62 -39.32
N GLU A 485 74.28 -72.76 -40.33
CA GLU A 485 73.96 -71.34 -40.15
C GLU A 485 72.53 -71.13 -39.64
N ASN A 486 71.55 -71.85 -40.21
CA ASN A 486 70.16 -71.80 -39.77
C ASN A 486 69.99 -72.39 -38.37
N ALA A 487 70.76 -73.43 -38.02
CA ALA A 487 70.80 -73.96 -36.66
C ALA A 487 71.26 -72.91 -35.63
N ASN A 488 72.29 -72.12 -35.93
CA ASN A 488 72.75 -71.02 -35.08
C ASN A 488 71.69 -69.90 -34.95
N LEU A 489 71.02 -69.54 -36.06
CA LEU A 489 69.93 -68.55 -36.04
C LEU A 489 68.74 -69.01 -35.18
N ARG A 490 68.39 -70.30 -35.18
CA ARG A 490 67.33 -70.84 -34.31
C ARG A 490 67.69 -70.72 -32.82
N VAL A 491 68.95 -70.96 -32.45
CA VAL A 491 69.43 -70.77 -31.06
C VAL A 491 69.37 -69.31 -30.62
N ARG A 492 69.80 -68.38 -31.48
CA ARG A 492 69.71 -66.93 -31.21
C ARG A 492 68.27 -66.45 -31.09
N LEU A 493 67.39 -66.92 -31.98
CA LEU A 493 65.97 -66.61 -31.93
C LEU A 493 65.34 -67.13 -30.62
N ALA A 494 65.68 -68.35 -30.19
CA ALA A 494 65.20 -68.92 -28.93
C ALA A 494 65.61 -68.06 -27.73
N LEU A 495 66.85 -67.54 -27.71
CA LEU A 495 67.32 -66.64 -26.65
C LEU A 495 66.53 -65.32 -26.65
N VAL A 496 66.37 -64.67 -27.81
CA VAL A 496 65.63 -63.40 -27.93
C VAL A 496 64.16 -63.59 -27.56
N LYS A 497 63.55 -64.69 -28.01
CA LYS A 497 62.17 -65.07 -27.67
C LYS A 497 62.02 -65.29 -26.16
N GLY A 498 62.96 -66.00 -25.53
CA GLY A 498 62.96 -66.25 -24.09
C GLY A 498 63.09 -64.97 -23.26
N VAL A 499 63.98 -64.06 -23.64
CA VAL A 499 64.13 -62.75 -22.97
C VAL A 499 62.86 -61.90 -23.09
N LEU A 500 62.24 -61.87 -24.28
CA LEU A 500 60.99 -61.15 -24.49
C LEU A 500 59.82 -61.80 -23.72
N GLN A 501 59.71 -63.13 -23.73
CA GLN A 501 58.72 -63.87 -22.93
C GLN A 501 58.88 -63.58 -21.44
N PHE A 502 60.10 -63.56 -20.91
CA PHE A 502 60.36 -63.28 -19.50
C PHE A 502 59.90 -61.88 -19.11
N ARG A 503 60.26 -60.86 -19.89
CA ARG A 503 59.87 -59.46 -19.63
C ARG A 503 58.36 -59.27 -19.67
N VAL A 504 57.71 -59.85 -20.69
CA VAL A 504 56.26 -59.75 -20.85
C VAL A 504 55.53 -60.54 -19.75
N HIS A 505 56.05 -61.70 -19.35
CA HIS A 505 55.50 -62.50 -18.25
C HIS A 505 55.61 -61.78 -16.90
N ASP A 506 56.78 -61.19 -16.58
CA ASP A 506 57.01 -60.46 -15.33
C ASP A 506 56.02 -59.31 -15.16
N ALA A 507 55.75 -58.57 -16.24
CA ALA A 507 54.80 -57.46 -16.23
C ALA A 507 53.33 -57.89 -16.40
N PHE A 508 53.04 -59.13 -16.81
CA PHE A 508 51.71 -59.56 -17.22
C PHE A 508 50.65 -59.40 -16.12
N ASN A 509 50.93 -59.89 -14.91
CA ASN A 509 49.96 -59.83 -13.80
C ASN A 509 49.66 -58.38 -13.39
N ALA A 510 50.67 -57.51 -13.39
CA ALA A 510 50.50 -56.10 -13.06
C ALA A 510 49.65 -55.38 -14.12
N ARG A 511 49.90 -55.65 -15.42
CA ARG A 511 49.13 -55.06 -16.53
C ARG A 511 47.70 -55.62 -16.58
N LEU A 512 47.51 -56.91 -16.37
CA LEU A 512 46.19 -57.54 -16.27
C LEU A 512 45.35 -56.90 -15.15
N TRP A 513 45.95 -56.66 -13.99
CA TRP A 513 45.28 -55.95 -12.90
C TRP A 513 44.92 -54.50 -13.26
N GLN A 514 45.82 -53.79 -13.96
CA GLN A 514 45.56 -52.42 -14.44
C GLN A 514 44.39 -52.37 -15.43
N GLU A 515 44.34 -53.30 -16.39
CA GLU A 515 43.24 -53.37 -17.37
C GLU A 515 41.91 -53.75 -16.70
N HIS A 516 41.91 -54.69 -15.74
CA HIS A 516 40.72 -55.01 -14.95
C HIS A 516 40.19 -53.78 -14.19
N ARG A 517 41.10 -53.00 -13.58
CA ARG A 517 40.73 -51.75 -12.92
C ARG A 517 40.17 -50.73 -13.91
N ALA A 518 40.82 -50.53 -15.05
CA ALA A 518 40.37 -49.60 -16.08
C ALA A 518 38.97 -49.97 -16.62
N LEU A 519 38.71 -51.26 -16.86
CA LEU A 519 37.38 -51.76 -17.26
C LEU A 519 36.33 -51.56 -16.17
N LYS A 520 36.70 -51.75 -14.90
CA LYS A 520 35.79 -51.49 -13.77
C LYS A 520 35.42 -50.01 -13.68
N ASP A 521 36.40 -49.12 -13.80
CA ASP A 521 36.19 -47.67 -13.79
C ASP A 521 35.35 -47.22 -14.99
N LEU A 522 35.61 -47.77 -16.18
CA LEU A 522 34.80 -47.54 -17.39
C LEU A 522 33.36 -48.02 -17.22
N SER A 523 33.17 -49.20 -16.63
CA SER A 523 31.83 -49.76 -16.38
C SER A 523 31.03 -48.89 -15.43
N LEU A 524 31.66 -48.36 -14.38
CA LEU A 524 31.04 -47.42 -13.44
C LEU A 524 30.62 -46.12 -14.15
N ALA A 525 31.53 -45.54 -14.95
CA ALA A 525 31.24 -44.32 -15.71
C ALA A 525 30.10 -44.54 -16.72
N LEU A 526 30.04 -45.71 -17.38
CA LEU A 526 28.95 -46.06 -18.31
C LEU A 526 27.61 -46.28 -17.60
N HIS A 527 27.61 -46.83 -16.38
CA HIS A 527 26.39 -46.95 -15.58
C HIS A 527 25.84 -45.58 -15.18
N GLU A 528 26.72 -44.66 -14.78
CA GLU A 528 26.34 -43.28 -14.49
C GLU A 528 25.81 -42.56 -15.75
N ALA A 529 26.51 -42.73 -16.89
CA ALA A 529 26.07 -42.19 -18.17
C ALA A 529 24.67 -42.70 -18.56
N GLN A 530 24.39 -43.99 -18.39
CA GLN A 530 23.08 -44.58 -18.65
C GLN A 530 22.01 -44.01 -17.73
N SER A 531 22.32 -43.84 -16.45
CA SER A 531 21.40 -43.27 -15.47
C SER A 531 21.04 -41.83 -15.83
N ARG A 532 22.01 -41.02 -16.23
CA ARG A 532 21.79 -39.63 -16.69
C ARG A 532 21.01 -39.61 -18.01
N TRP A 533 21.29 -40.52 -18.93
CA TRP A 533 20.57 -40.65 -20.20
C TRP A 533 19.08 -40.89 -19.99
N ILE A 534 18.71 -41.85 -19.12
CA ILE A 534 17.31 -42.16 -18.81
C ILE A 534 16.61 -40.95 -18.17
N ARG A 535 17.29 -40.18 -17.32
CA ARG A 535 16.73 -38.94 -16.75
C ARG A 535 16.43 -37.92 -17.84
N VAL A 536 17.37 -37.66 -18.75
CA VAL A 536 17.16 -36.75 -19.88
C VAL A 536 15.99 -37.21 -20.76
N GLU A 537 15.87 -38.51 -21.05
CA GLU A 537 14.76 -39.06 -21.84
C GLU A 537 13.40 -38.89 -21.12
N ARG A 538 13.37 -39.11 -19.80
CA ARG A 538 12.16 -38.91 -18.98
C ARG A 538 11.78 -37.43 -18.92
N ASP A 539 12.74 -36.56 -18.64
CA ASP A 539 12.53 -35.12 -18.56
C ASP A 539 12.05 -34.59 -19.91
N ARG A 540 12.58 -35.09 -21.03
CA ARG A 540 12.10 -34.75 -22.38
C ARG A 540 10.62 -35.07 -22.60
N LYS A 541 10.11 -36.15 -22.01
CA LYS A 541 8.69 -36.55 -22.09
C LYS A 541 7.78 -35.75 -21.14
N ASN A 542 8.32 -35.26 -20.03
CA ASN A 542 7.53 -34.65 -18.94
C ASN A 542 7.63 -33.12 -18.86
N VAL A 543 8.64 -32.50 -19.47
CA VAL A 543 8.78 -31.04 -19.49
C VAL A 543 7.61 -30.44 -20.28
N PRO A 544 6.83 -29.52 -19.70
CA PRO A 544 5.79 -28.80 -20.42
C PRO A 544 6.40 -28.15 -21.67
N THR A 545 5.86 -28.49 -22.84
CA THR A 545 6.27 -27.91 -24.12
C THR A 545 5.73 -26.49 -24.32
N ASN A 546 4.99 -25.97 -23.36
CA ASN A 546 4.21 -24.74 -23.47
C ASN A 546 4.54 -23.82 -22.28
N THR A 547 5.35 -22.79 -22.56
CA THR A 547 5.41 -21.53 -21.81
C THR A 547 4.31 -20.55 -22.24
N GLY A 548 3.64 -20.81 -23.36
CA GLY A 548 2.59 -20.01 -23.97
C GLY A 548 1.48 -19.57 -23.02
N GLU A 549 0.93 -20.44 -22.17
CA GLU A 549 -0.10 -20.01 -21.20
C GLU A 549 0.42 -18.95 -20.21
N PHE A 550 1.70 -19.01 -19.85
CA PHE A 550 2.32 -17.97 -19.02
C PHE A 550 2.58 -16.70 -19.84
N ALA A 551 3.02 -16.82 -21.09
CA ALA A 551 3.23 -15.69 -21.99
C ALA A 551 1.93 -14.92 -22.27
N ASP A 552 0.84 -15.64 -22.55
CA ASP A 552 -0.49 -15.07 -22.78
C ASP A 552 -1.01 -14.35 -21.53
N ARG A 553 -0.81 -14.95 -20.35
CA ARG A 553 -1.18 -14.32 -19.06
C ARG A 553 -0.36 -13.07 -18.78
N VAL A 554 0.96 -13.10 -18.97
CA VAL A 554 1.83 -11.92 -18.77
C VAL A 554 1.43 -10.81 -19.74
N THR A 555 1.20 -11.14 -21.01
CA THR A 555 0.76 -10.18 -22.03
C THR A 555 -0.58 -9.55 -21.67
N THR A 556 -1.57 -10.36 -21.26
CA THR A 556 -2.90 -9.89 -20.84
C THR A 556 -2.82 -8.98 -19.61
N LEU A 557 -2.00 -9.36 -18.62
CA LEU A 557 -1.81 -8.55 -17.42
C LEU A 557 -1.11 -7.23 -17.73
N LYS A 558 -0.11 -7.23 -18.61
CA LYS A 558 0.57 -6.02 -19.06
C LYS A 558 -0.40 -5.05 -19.74
N GLN A 559 -1.20 -5.52 -20.70
CA GLN A 559 -2.23 -4.71 -21.36
C GLN A 559 -3.25 -4.12 -20.35
N ARG A 560 -3.63 -4.91 -19.34
CA ARG A 560 -4.52 -4.43 -18.28
C ARG A 560 -3.84 -3.35 -17.42
N ILE A 561 -2.57 -3.51 -17.07
CA ILE A 561 -1.79 -2.51 -16.33
C ILE A 561 -1.70 -1.21 -17.14
N ASP A 562 -1.34 -1.29 -18.42
CA ASP A 562 -1.24 -0.12 -19.31
C ASP A 562 -2.57 0.63 -19.41
N THR A 563 -3.68 -0.10 -19.54
CA THR A 563 -5.04 0.47 -19.55
C THR A 563 -5.38 1.17 -18.24
N LEU A 564 -5.03 0.55 -17.10
CA LEU A 564 -5.26 1.12 -15.77
C LEU A 564 -4.39 2.36 -15.55
N GLN A 565 -3.14 2.36 -15.96
CA GLN A 565 -2.23 3.52 -15.89
C GLN A 565 -2.78 4.70 -16.71
N ALA A 566 -3.25 4.46 -17.95
CA ALA A 566 -3.85 5.50 -18.76
C ALA A 566 -5.10 6.12 -18.10
N ARG A 567 -5.99 5.28 -17.55
CA ARG A 567 -7.17 5.73 -16.81
C ARG A 567 -6.79 6.50 -15.54
N LEU A 568 -5.75 6.04 -14.85
CA LEU A 568 -5.26 6.65 -13.63
C LEU A 568 -4.68 8.04 -13.91
N GLY A 569 -3.81 8.18 -14.90
CA GLY A 569 -3.26 9.49 -15.30
C GLY A 569 -4.34 10.49 -15.72
N ALA A 570 -5.38 10.05 -16.45
CA ALA A 570 -6.52 10.90 -16.77
C ALA A 570 -7.36 11.29 -15.55
N THR A 571 -7.39 10.46 -14.51
CA THR A 571 -8.12 10.74 -13.26
C THR A 571 -7.31 11.64 -12.33
N GLU A 572 -6.00 11.41 -12.24
CA GLU A 572 -5.03 12.28 -11.57
C GLU A 572 -5.10 13.70 -12.13
N GLN A 573 -5.06 13.86 -13.45
CA GLN A 573 -5.16 15.18 -14.07
C GLN A 573 -6.48 15.89 -13.73
N ARG A 574 -7.61 15.18 -13.76
CA ARG A 574 -8.91 15.76 -13.37
C ARG A 574 -8.93 16.16 -11.91
N GLN A 575 -8.33 15.36 -11.03
CA GLN A 575 -8.25 15.65 -9.61
C GLN A 575 -7.32 16.84 -9.33
N SER A 576 -6.20 16.95 -10.04
CA SER A 576 -5.30 18.11 -9.99
C SER A 576 -6.03 19.39 -10.40
N VAL A 577 -6.73 19.38 -11.53
CA VAL A 577 -7.55 20.52 -12.00
C VAL A 577 -8.65 20.87 -11.00
N PHE A 578 -9.31 19.87 -10.40
CA PHE A 578 -10.33 20.10 -9.38
C PHE A 578 -9.75 20.82 -8.15
N LEU A 579 -8.60 20.37 -7.65
CA LEU A 579 -7.93 21.01 -6.52
C LEU A 579 -7.45 22.42 -6.85
N ALA A 580 -6.88 22.63 -8.05
CA ALA A 580 -6.47 23.95 -8.52
C ALA A 580 -7.67 24.91 -8.61
N ARG A 581 -8.81 24.45 -9.12
CA ARG A 581 -10.05 25.26 -9.17
C ARG A 581 -10.62 25.55 -7.79
N LEU A 582 -10.63 24.57 -6.87
CA LEU A 582 -11.07 24.82 -5.50
C LEU A 582 -10.19 25.87 -4.82
N ALA A 583 -8.88 25.78 -5.02
CA ALA A 583 -7.94 26.75 -4.50
C ALA A 583 -8.17 28.13 -5.14
N ALA A 584 -8.24 28.23 -6.47
CA ALA A 584 -8.48 29.50 -7.16
C ALA A 584 -9.82 30.14 -6.77
N HIS A 585 -10.91 29.37 -6.74
CA HIS A 585 -12.24 29.86 -6.38
C HIS A 585 -12.33 30.39 -4.95
N GLN A 586 -11.49 29.89 -4.04
CA GLN A 586 -11.44 30.37 -2.67
C GLN A 586 -10.64 31.69 -2.54
N LEU A 587 -9.86 32.04 -3.56
CA LEU A 587 -9.06 33.27 -3.65
C LEU A 587 -9.72 34.37 -4.49
N GLU A 588 -10.62 34.00 -5.40
CA GLU A 588 -11.59 34.89 -6.06
C GLU A 588 -12.68 35.36 -5.09
#